data_AF-A0A7Y1XRI0-F1
#
_entry.id   AF-A0A7Y1XRI0-F1
#
_cell.length_a   1.000
_cell.length_b   1.000
_cell.length_c   1.000
_cell.angle_alpha   90.00
_cell.angle_beta   90.00
_cell.angle_gamma   90.00
#
_symmetry.space_group_name_H-M   'P 1'
#
loop_
_entity.id
_entity.type
_entity.pdbx_description
1 polymer ?
#
loop_
_entity_poly.entity_id
_entity_poly.type
_entity_poly.pdbx_seq_one_letter_code
_entity_poly.pdbx_strand_id
1 'polypeptide(L)'
;MVNRLLVLVISLALVLVPSVALADQPIEVVEIIPADGERVVFNGRTYGGALTIDAEAGGLVVTEVVGLDGYLAGIREVPFSWPEEALEAQAVAARTYLAWTLNRGRAGNGARYGFDICATTACQVYAGTGLVDKLSGEPWLDAVAATAGAILVFDGSPAQTLYSSSSGPRTRSVEDIW
;
A
#
# COMPACT_ATOMS: atom_id res chain seq x y z
N MET A 1 7.57 -1.16 -19.84
CA MET A 1 7.22 -2.20 -18.84
C MET A 1 6.33 -1.53 -17.81
N VAL A 2 5.11 -1.99 -17.62
CA VAL A 2 4.19 -1.43 -16.62
C VAL A 2 4.57 -2.05 -15.27
N ASN A 3 5.23 -1.30 -14.39
CA ASN A 3 5.48 -1.73 -13.02
C ASN A 3 4.12 -1.81 -12.29
N ARG A 4 3.58 -3.03 -12.15
CA ARG A 4 2.39 -3.32 -11.35
C ARG A 4 2.84 -3.49 -9.89
N LEU A 5 2.34 -2.66 -8.97
CA LEU A 5 2.60 -2.80 -7.53
C LEU A 5 1.44 -3.54 -6.87
N LEU A 6 1.74 -4.60 -6.13
CA LEU A 6 0.78 -5.44 -5.40
C LEU A 6 0.79 -5.10 -3.89
N VAL A 7 -0.33 -4.58 -3.37
CA VAL A 7 -0.49 -4.13 -1.97
C VAL A 7 -1.50 -5.00 -1.21
N LEU A 8 -1.08 -5.72 -0.16
CA LEU A 8 -1.98 -6.62 0.59
C LEU A 8 -2.90 -5.86 1.56
N VAL A 9 -4.21 -5.98 1.38
CA VAL A 9 -5.28 -5.55 2.28
C VAL A 9 -5.82 -6.75 3.05
N ILE A 10 -5.57 -6.84 4.35
CA ILE A 10 -6.10 -7.92 5.19
C ILE A 10 -7.53 -7.56 5.60
N SER A 11 -8.50 -8.45 5.36
CA SER A 11 -9.84 -8.38 5.97
C SER A 11 -10.41 -9.77 6.19
N LEU A 12 -10.90 -10.01 7.40
CA LEU A 12 -11.61 -11.23 7.79
C LEU A 12 -13.11 -10.96 7.66
N ALA A 13 -13.75 -11.51 6.63
CA ALA A 13 -15.21 -11.54 6.50
C ALA A 13 -15.66 -12.84 5.81
N LEU A 14 -16.49 -13.62 6.52
CA LEU A 14 -17.13 -14.83 6.04
C LEU A 14 -18.33 -14.45 5.17
N VAL A 15 -18.33 -14.81 3.89
CA VAL A 15 -19.50 -14.68 3.01
C VAL A 15 -19.94 -16.09 2.60
N LEU A 16 -21.15 -16.49 3.01
CA LEU A 16 -21.84 -17.63 2.43
C LEU A 16 -22.37 -17.21 1.04
N VAL A 17 -21.80 -17.79 -0.02
CA VAL A 17 -22.35 -17.72 -1.37
C VAL A 17 -23.06 -19.05 -1.65
N PRO A 18 -24.30 -19.06 -2.19
CA PRO A 18 -24.93 -20.31 -2.61
C PRO A 18 -24.09 -20.96 -3.71
N SER A 19 -23.90 -22.27 -3.58
CA SER A 19 -23.02 -23.11 -4.38
C SER A 19 -23.43 -23.11 -5.85
N VAL A 20 -22.71 -22.33 -6.66
CA VAL A 20 -22.55 -22.65 -8.08
C VAL A 20 -21.57 -23.82 -8.13
N ALA A 21 -22.01 -24.95 -8.69
CA ALA A 21 -21.15 -26.08 -8.96
C ALA A 21 -20.13 -25.68 -10.05
N LEU A 22 -19.01 -25.12 -9.62
CA LEU A 22 -17.80 -24.99 -10.43
C LEU A 22 -17.15 -26.35 -10.42
N ALA A 23 -17.24 -27.05 -11.54
CA ALA A 23 -16.61 -28.34 -11.76
C ALA A 23 -15.09 -28.24 -11.48
N ASP A 24 -14.60 -28.99 -10.49
CA ASP A 24 -13.23 -29.51 -10.26
C ASP A 24 -12.02 -28.75 -10.84
N GLN A 25 -12.07 -27.43 -10.89
CA GLN A 25 -10.91 -26.58 -11.14
C GLN A 25 -10.71 -25.75 -9.87
N PRO A 26 -9.56 -25.87 -9.18
CA PRO A 26 -9.28 -24.98 -8.07
C PRO A 26 -9.30 -23.55 -8.61
N ILE A 27 -10.15 -22.69 -8.04
CA ILE A 27 -10.05 -21.25 -8.29
C ILE A 27 -8.76 -20.82 -7.62
N GLU A 28 -7.72 -20.60 -8.42
CA GLU A 28 -6.39 -20.26 -7.92
C GLU A 28 -6.34 -18.78 -7.50
N VAL A 29 -6.91 -17.88 -8.30
CA VAL A 29 -7.01 -16.44 -8.00
C VAL A 29 -8.28 -15.84 -8.64
N VAL A 30 -9.01 -15.02 -7.88
CA VAL A 30 -10.10 -14.17 -8.41
C VAL A 30 -9.60 -12.74 -8.59
N GLU A 31 -9.72 -12.19 -9.79
CA GLU A 31 -9.40 -10.77 -10.05
C GLU A 31 -10.69 -9.97 -10.19
N ILE A 32 -10.80 -8.88 -9.42
CA ILE A 32 -11.87 -7.89 -9.52
C ILE A 32 -11.27 -6.65 -10.16
N ILE A 33 -11.60 -6.42 -11.43
CA ILE A 33 -11.12 -5.28 -12.19
C ILE A 33 -12.24 -4.23 -12.19
N PRO A 34 -12.02 -3.02 -11.65
CA PRO A 34 -12.99 -1.94 -11.78
C PRO A 34 -13.15 -1.58 -13.26
N ALA A 35 -14.40 -1.32 -13.68
CA ALA A 35 -14.65 -0.73 -14.99
C ALA A 35 -14.02 0.68 -15.06
N ASP A 36 -13.84 1.20 -16.27
CA ASP A 36 -13.23 2.52 -16.46
C ASP A 36 -13.93 3.60 -15.63
N GLY A 37 -13.16 4.26 -14.76
CA GLY A 37 -13.66 5.30 -13.85
C GLY A 37 -14.39 4.80 -12.61
N GLU A 38 -14.63 3.49 -12.49
CA GLU A 38 -15.23 2.88 -11.31
C GLU A 38 -14.19 2.52 -10.25
N ARG A 39 -14.66 2.19 -9.05
CA ARG A 39 -13.82 1.76 -7.93
C ARG A 39 -14.40 0.54 -7.24
N VAL A 40 -13.54 -0.28 -6.65
CA VAL A 40 -13.93 -1.45 -5.85
C VAL A 40 -14.05 -1.05 -4.39
N VAL A 41 -15.15 -1.43 -3.74
CA VAL A 41 -15.31 -1.24 -2.29
C VAL A 41 -15.10 -2.57 -1.59
N PHE A 42 -14.13 -2.61 -0.66
CA PHE A 42 -13.85 -3.80 0.13
C PHE A 42 -13.50 -3.41 1.57
N ASN A 43 -14.15 -4.04 2.55
CA ASN A 43 -14.04 -3.75 3.98
C ASN A 43 -14.10 -2.25 4.34
N GLY A 44 -15.08 -1.53 3.78
CA GLY A 44 -15.31 -0.09 4.05
C GLY A 44 -14.29 0.87 3.41
N ARG A 45 -13.32 0.34 2.65
CA ARG A 45 -12.31 1.10 1.90
C ARG A 45 -12.59 1.03 0.41
N THR A 46 -12.07 2.02 -0.31
CA THR A 46 -12.30 2.19 -1.73
C THR A 46 -10.97 2.08 -2.46
N TYR A 47 -10.94 1.25 -3.50
CA TYR A 47 -9.75 0.87 -4.25
C TYR A 47 -9.97 1.20 -5.73
N GLY A 48 -8.98 1.85 -6.33
CA GLY A 48 -9.00 2.22 -7.75
C GLY A 48 -8.23 1.22 -8.61
N GLY A 49 -7.36 0.42 -7.99
CA GLY A 49 -6.70 -0.70 -8.64
C GLY A 49 -7.58 -1.95 -8.71
N ALA A 50 -7.13 -2.92 -9.50
CA ALA A 50 -7.73 -4.25 -9.48
C ALA A 50 -7.44 -4.93 -8.14
N LEU A 51 -8.40 -5.69 -7.60
CA LEU A 51 -8.16 -6.54 -6.43
C LEU A 51 -7.97 -7.98 -6.87
N THR A 52 -6.86 -8.60 -6.48
CA THR A 52 -6.66 -10.05 -6.59
C THR A 52 -7.00 -10.70 -5.25
N ILE A 53 -7.79 -11.77 -5.27
CA ILE A 53 -8.19 -12.54 -4.09
C ILE A 53 -7.67 -13.95 -4.31
N ASP A 54 -6.71 -14.35 -3.48
CA ASP A 54 -6.10 -15.68 -3.48
C ASP A 54 -6.53 -16.45 -2.23
N ALA A 55 -6.84 -17.74 -2.40
CA ALA A 55 -7.26 -18.63 -1.34
C ALA A 55 -6.07 -19.41 -0.79
N GLU A 56 -5.72 -19.12 0.47
CA GLU A 56 -4.63 -19.75 1.18
C GLU A 56 -5.13 -20.68 2.28
N ALA A 57 -4.30 -21.62 2.73
CA ALA A 57 -4.67 -22.63 3.73
C ALA A 57 -5.21 -22.05 5.07
N GLY A 58 -5.00 -20.75 5.32
CA GLY A 58 -5.46 -20.04 6.53
C GLY A 58 -6.42 -18.87 6.28
N GLY A 59 -6.88 -18.63 5.04
CA GLY A 59 -7.78 -17.52 4.73
C GLY A 59 -7.61 -16.95 3.33
N LEU A 60 -7.95 -15.68 3.16
CA LEU A 60 -7.84 -14.96 1.89
C LEU A 60 -6.69 -13.96 1.93
N VAL A 61 -5.94 -13.90 0.83
CA VAL A 61 -4.96 -12.86 0.55
C VAL A 61 -5.59 -11.93 -0.48
N VAL A 62 -5.91 -10.70 -0.06
CA VAL A 62 -6.53 -9.70 -0.94
C VAL A 62 -5.52 -8.62 -1.27
N THR A 63 -5.15 -8.47 -2.53
CA THR A 63 -4.07 -7.57 -2.95
C THR A 63 -4.58 -6.58 -3.97
N GLU A 64 -4.37 -5.29 -3.75
CA GLU A 64 -4.63 -4.27 -4.77
C GLU A 64 -3.44 -4.13 -5.72
N VAL A 65 -3.71 -4.21 -7.01
CA VAL A 65 -2.77 -3.88 -8.08
C VAL A 65 -2.91 -2.42 -8.44
N VAL A 66 -1.93 -1.61 -8.04
CA VAL A 66 -1.99 -0.13 -8.17
C VAL A 66 -0.68 0.41 -8.76
N GLY A 67 -0.75 1.63 -9.32
CA GLY A 67 0.45 2.38 -9.70
C GLY A 67 1.12 3.04 -8.48
N LEU A 68 2.34 3.54 -8.67
CA LEU A 68 3.15 4.13 -7.61
C LEU A 68 2.47 5.34 -6.94
N ASP A 69 1.97 6.29 -7.74
CA ASP A 69 1.26 7.46 -7.20
C ASP A 69 -0.12 7.11 -6.66
N GLY A 70 -0.78 6.09 -7.22
CA GLY A 70 -2.02 5.55 -6.65
C GLY A 70 -1.80 4.95 -5.26
N TYR A 71 -0.70 4.21 -5.07
CA TYR A 71 -0.31 3.72 -3.74
C TYR A 71 -0.09 4.88 -2.77
N LEU A 72 0.64 5.92 -3.18
CA LEU A 72 0.87 7.09 -2.34
C LEU A 72 -0.43 7.82 -2.00
N ALA A 73 -1.38 7.93 -2.93
CA ALA A 73 -2.70 8.51 -2.65
C ALA A 73 -3.44 7.76 -1.53
N GLY A 74 -3.21 6.46 -1.35
CA GLY A 74 -3.83 5.68 -0.27
C GLY A 74 -3.03 5.62 1.03
N ILE A 75 -1.87 6.28 1.14
CA ILE A 75 -1.08 6.33 2.39
C ILE A 75 -1.78 7.19 3.44
N ARG A 76 -1.84 6.68 4.68
CA ARG A 76 -2.50 7.30 5.83
C ARG A 76 -1.61 7.32 7.06
N GLU A 77 -0.46 7.97 6.94
CA GLU A 77 0.55 8.06 8.03
C GLU A 77 0.49 9.39 8.77
N VAL A 78 0.11 10.46 8.08
CA VAL A 78 0.02 11.82 8.62
C VAL A 78 -1.35 12.43 8.31
N PRO A 79 -1.84 13.39 9.13
CA PRO A 79 -3.01 14.18 8.79
C PRO A 79 -2.76 15.03 7.54
N PHE A 80 -3.70 15.03 6.59
CA PHE A 80 -3.61 15.86 5.38
C PHE A 80 -3.71 17.37 5.64
N SER A 81 -4.04 17.77 6.87
CA SER A 81 -4.04 19.17 7.32
C SER A 81 -2.68 19.65 7.82
N TRP A 82 -1.64 18.83 7.77
CA TRP A 82 -0.28 19.26 8.14
C TRP A 82 0.27 20.27 7.12
N PRO A 83 1.31 21.05 7.50
CA PRO A 83 1.96 21.96 6.59
C PRO A 83 2.45 21.26 5.32
N GLU A 84 2.39 21.94 4.19
CA GLU A 84 2.78 21.45 2.86
C GLU A 84 4.15 20.76 2.85
N GLU A 85 5.18 21.44 3.36
CA GLU A 85 6.55 20.90 3.47
C GLU A 85 6.61 19.58 4.27
N ALA A 86 5.74 19.41 5.28
CA ALA A 86 5.68 18.17 6.05
C ALA A 86 4.98 17.04 5.26
N LEU A 87 3.97 17.37 4.46
CA LEU A 87 3.33 16.42 3.54
C LEU A 87 4.30 15.99 2.44
N GLU A 88 5.06 16.92 1.87
CA GLU A 88 6.08 16.63 0.86
C GLU A 88 7.19 15.73 1.42
N ALA A 89 7.71 16.06 2.60
CA ALA A 89 8.70 15.22 3.29
C ALA A 89 8.15 13.80 3.54
N GLN A 90 6.89 13.67 3.97
CA GLN A 90 6.24 12.37 4.15
C GLN A 90 6.05 11.63 2.83
N ALA A 91 5.67 12.31 1.74
CA ALA A 91 5.52 11.70 0.42
C ALA A 91 6.85 11.14 -0.09
N VAL A 92 7.95 11.89 0.05
CA VAL A 92 9.29 11.41 -0.28
C VAL A 92 9.70 10.23 0.60
N ALA A 93 9.46 10.29 1.92
CA ALA A 93 9.78 9.20 2.84
C ALA A 93 8.99 7.91 2.50
N ALA A 94 7.68 8.01 2.26
CA ALA A 94 6.82 6.89 1.89
C ALA A 94 7.22 6.28 0.54
N ARG A 95 7.50 7.12 -0.46
CA ARG A 95 7.96 6.69 -1.80
C ARG A 95 9.32 6.01 -1.72
N THR A 96 10.24 6.55 -0.92
CA THR A 96 11.57 5.97 -0.73
C THR A 96 11.47 4.62 -0.02
N TYR A 97 10.63 4.48 1.01
CA TYR A 97 10.44 3.22 1.70
C TYR A 97 9.89 2.16 0.74
N LEU A 98 8.90 2.52 -0.08
CA LEU A 98 8.39 1.64 -1.14
C LEU A 98 9.52 1.23 -2.10
N ALA A 99 10.32 2.19 -2.59
CA ALA A 99 11.44 1.90 -3.48
C ALA A 99 12.48 0.97 -2.83
N TRP A 100 12.78 1.17 -1.55
CA TRP A 100 13.65 0.29 -0.77
C TRP A 100 13.09 -1.13 -0.61
N THR A 101 11.78 -1.25 -0.34
CA THR A 101 11.08 -2.54 -0.26
C THR A 101 11.16 -3.29 -1.60
N LEU A 102 10.87 -2.60 -2.70
CA LEU A 102 10.92 -3.18 -4.04
C LEU A 102 12.34 -3.59 -4.45
N ASN A 103 13.34 -2.76 -4.14
CA ASN A 103 14.74 -3.01 -4.48
C ASN A 103 15.28 -4.30 -3.82
N ARG A 104 14.79 -4.65 -2.62
CA ARG A 104 15.15 -5.89 -1.92
C ARG A 104 14.40 -7.12 -2.43
N GLY A 105 13.36 -6.93 -3.24
CA GLY A 105 12.43 -7.98 -3.62
C GLY A 105 11.56 -8.46 -2.47
N ARG A 106 10.65 -9.38 -2.80
CA ARG A 106 9.70 -9.95 -1.84
C ARG A 106 10.42 -10.81 -0.80
N ALA A 107 10.05 -10.66 0.47
CA ALA A 107 10.55 -11.45 1.58
C ALA A 107 9.40 -11.81 2.54
N GLY A 108 9.60 -12.84 3.37
CA GLY A 108 8.63 -13.28 4.38
C GLY A 108 7.24 -13.50 3.79
N ASN A 109 6.23 -12.82 4.36
CA ASN A 109 4.84 -12.91 3.87
C ASN A 109 4.68 -12.41 2.44
N GLY A 110 5.46 -11.42 1.99
CA GLY A 110 5.40 -10.96 0.60
C GLY A 110 5.87 -12.03 -0.38
N ALA A 111 6.91 -12.80 -0.01
CA ALA A 111 7.38 -13.93 -0.82
C ALA A 111 6.39 -15.10 -0.78
N ARG A 112 5.78 -15.35 0.38
CA ARG A 112 4.81 -16.44 0.57
C ARG A 112 3.49 -16.19 -0.18
N TYR A 113 2.96 -14.98 -0.10
CA TYR A 113 1.62 -14.64 -0.57
C TYR A 113 1.61 -13.72 -1.80
N GLY A 114 2.77 -13.52 -2.44
CA GLY A 114 2.84 -12.88 -3.76
C GLY A 114 2.59 -11.37 -3.82
N PHE A 115 2.75 -10.62 -2.72
CA PHE A 115 2.61 -9.15 -2.71
C PHE A 115 3.95 -8.44 -2.49
N ASP A 116 4.01 -7.17 -2.90
CA ASP A 116 5.23 -6.37 -2.85
C ASP A 116 5.38 -5.62 -1.51
N ILE A 117 4.27 -5.07 -1.00
CA ILE A 117 4.24 -4.34 0.27
C ILE A 117 2.91 -4.57 1.02
N CYS A 118 2.95 -4.55 2.35
CA CYS A 118 1.77 -4.74 3.19
C CYS A 118 1.07 -3.42 3.53
N ALA A 119 -0.25 -3.44 3.78
CA ALA A 119 -1.05 -2.25 4.11
C ALA A 119 -1.18 -1.94 5.62
N THR A 120 -0.28 -2.49 6.45
CA THR A 120 -0.33 -2.36 7.92
C THR A 120 0.87 -1.56 8.45
N THR A 121 0.86 -1.25 9.74
CA THR A 121 1.98 -0.59 10.44
C THR A 121 3.30 -1.38 10.41
N ALA A 122 3.28 -2.65 9.97
CA ALA A 122 4.51 -3.41 9.73
C ALA A 122 5.26 -2.93 8.47
N CYS A 123 4.56 -2.26 7.55
CA CYS A 123 5.14 -1.60 6.39
C CYS A 123 4.78 -0.12 6.41
N GLN A 124 3.64 0.24 5.79
CA GLN A 124 3.05 1.56 5.85
C GLN A 124 1.52 1.42 5.92
N VAL A 125 0.86 2.31 6.64
CA VAL A 125 -0.60 2.31 6.74
C VAL A 125 -1.19 2.75 5.40
N TYR A 126 -1.74 1.79 4.67
CA TYR A 126 -2.45 2.00 3.41
C TYR A 126 -3.95 1.78 3.59
N ALA A 127 -4.76 2.72 3.11
CA ALA A 127 -6.22 2.75 3.30
C ALA A 127 -7.03 2.69 2.00
N GLY A 128 -6.37 2.39 0.87
CA GLY A 128 -6.98 2.36 -0.46
C GLY A 128 -6.91 3.73 -1.15
N THR A 129 -6.87 3.73 -2.48
CA THR A 129 -6.71 4.97 -3.26
C THR A 129 -7.86 5.97 -3.08
N GLY A 130 -9.05 5.51 -2.67
CA GLY A 130 -10.17 6.40 -2.36
C GLY A 130 -10.10 7.07 -0.99
N LEU A 131 -8.96 6.98 -0.30
CA LEU A 131 -8.71 7.70 0.97
C LEU A 131 -8.84 9.21 0.79
N VAL A 132 -8.27 9.76 -0.29
CA VAL A 132 -8.19 11.19 -0.56
C VAL A 132 -9.55 11.84 -0.74
N ASP A 133 -10.55 11.11 -1.26
CA ASP A 133 -11.90 11.64 -1.43
C ASP A 133 -12.61 11.85 -0.08
N LYS A 134 -12.21 11.12 0.97
CA LYS A 134 -12.88 11.14 2.28
C LYS A 134 -12.34 12.19 3.24
N LEU A 135 -11.12 12.68 3.00
CA LEU A 135 -10.35 13.47 3.99
C LEU A 135 -9.92 14.85 3.47
N SER A 136 -10.52 15.35 2.39
CA SER A 136 -10.02 16.54 1.68
C SER A 136 -8.54 16.38 1.35
N GLY A 137 -8.23 15.30 0.60
CA GLY A 137 -6.87 14.86 0.33
C GLY A 137 -6.15 15.66 -0.74
N GLU A 138 -6.70 16.77 -1.23
CA GLU A 138 -6.05 17.63 -2.22
C GLU A 138 -4.65 18.08 -1.78
N PRO A 139 -4.40 18.56 -0.54
CA PRO A 139 -3.06 18.92 -0.11
C PRO A 139 -2.07 17.75 -0.11
N TRP A 140 -2.56 16.54 0.14
CA TRP A 140 -1.73 15.33 0.08
C TRP A 140 -1.41 14.96 -1.37
N LEU A 141 -2.40 15.01 -2.27
CA LEU A 141 -2.19 14.76 -3.70
C LEU A 141 -1.22 15.79 -4.31
N ASP A 142 -1.34 17.05 -3.92
CA ASP A 142 -0.43 18.12 -4.35
C ASP A 142 1.00 17.83 -3.87
N ALA A 143 1.20 17.44 -2.61
CA ALA A 143 2.52 17.07 -2.09
C ALA A 143 3.11 15.82 -2.79
N VAL A 144 2.27 14.82 -3.10
CA VAL A 144 2.68 13.63 -3.87
C VAL A 144 3.13 14.04 -5.27
N ALA A 145 2.41 14.95 -5.93
CA ALA A 145 2.72 15.44 -7.26
C ALA A 145 3.94 16.37 -7.29
N ALA A 146 4.06 17.29 -6.34
CA ALA A 146 5.19 18.22 -6.20
C ALA A 146 6.51 17.47 -6.00
N THR A 147 6.45 16.30 -5.36
CA THR A 147 7.61 15.43 -5.11
C THR A 147 7.73 14.26 -6.09
N ALA A 148 7.07 14.32 -7.25
CA ALA A 148 7.04 13.22 -8.20
C ALA A 148 8.44 12.69 -8.56
N GLY A 149 8.65 11.38 -8.38
CA GLY A 149 9.93 10.72 -8.64
C GLY A 149 11.04 11.00 -7.63
N ALA A 150 10.85 11.87 -6.64
CA ALA A 150 11.85 12.15 -5.63
C ALA A 150 11.93 11.02 -4.59
N ILE A 151 13.13 10.47 -4.41
CA ILE A 151 13.46 9.48 -3.39
C ILE A 151 14.79 9.85 -2.72
N LEU A 152 15.01 9.37 -1.50
CA LEU A 152 16.29 9.47 -0.81
C LEU A 152 17.17 8.27 -1.16
N VAL A 153 18.42 8.52 -1.53
CA VAL A 153 19.40 7.50 -1.91
C VAL A 153 20.59 7.56 -0.95
N PHE A 154 21.02 6.40 -0.47
CA PHE A 154 22.23 6.24 0.33
C PHE A 154 23.05 5.09 -0.26
N ASP A 155 24.35 5.32 -0.47
CA ASP A 155 25.27 4.33 -1.06
C ASP A 155 24.75 3.70 -2.36
N GLY A 156 24.19 4.53 -3.25
CA GLY A 156 23.70 4.12 -4.56
C GLY A 156 22.38 3.33 -4.56
N SER A 157 21.76 3.10 -3.41
CA SER A 157 20.46 2.41 -3.28
C SER A 157 19.41 3.28 -2.56
N PRO A 158 18.10 3.05 -2.77
CA PRO A 158 17.07 3.73 -1.99
C PRO A 158 17.32 3.55 -0.48
N ALA A 159 17.22 4.63 0.30
CA ALA A 159 17.45 4.59 1.74
C ALA A 159 16.28 3.91 2.47
N GLN A 160 16.55 3.27 3.63
CA GLN A 160 15.49 2.76 4.49
C GLN A 160 14.89 3.92 5.32
N THR A 161 13.84 4.56 4.79
CA THR A 161 13.20 5.74 5.40
C THR A 161 12.15 5.35 6.46
N LEU A 162 12.63 4.87 7.61
CA LEU A 162 11.77 4.64 8.78
C LEU A 162 11.29 5.97 9.35
N TYR A 163 10.00 6.05 9.70
CA TYR A 163 9.39 7.21 10.34
C TYR A 163 8.50 6.77 11.51
N SER A 164 8.19 7.72 12.40
CA SER A 164 7.38 7.47 13.60
C SER A 164 6.63 8.74 13.98
N SER A 165 5.53 8.61 14.73
CA SER A 165 4.70 9.76 15.13
C SER A 165 5.45 10.77 16.01
N SER A 166 6.29 10.31 16.94
CA SER A 166 6.99 11.18 17.89
C SER A 166 8.23 10.47 18.45
N SER A 167 9.36 11.18 18.53
CA SER A 167 10.65 10.64 18.97
C SER A 167 11.08 11.11 20.37
N GLY A 168 10.22 11.82 21.09
CA GLY A 168 10.60 12.49 22.33
C GLY A 168 11.65 13.58 22.03
N PRO A 169 12.74 13.70 22.82
CA PRO A 169 13.71 14.77 22.62
C PRO A 169 14.63 14.58 21.40
N ARG A 170 14.83 13.34 20.94
CA ARG A 170 15.77 12.97 19.86
C ARG A 170 15.35 11.65 19.20
N THR A 171 15.62 11.51 17.91
CA THR A 171 15.57 10.23 17.20
C THR A 171 16.52 9.19 17.81
N ARG A 172 16.38 7.93 17.38
CA ARG A 172 17.23 6.80 17.81
C ARG A 172 18.02 6.27 16.62
N SER A 173 19.18 5.70 16.90
CA SER A 173 19.94 4.92 15.91
C SER A 173 19.17 3.64 15.57
N VAL A 174 19.33 3.12 14.36
CA VAL A 174 18.60 1.92 13.96
C VAL A 174 19.07 0.70 14.76
N GLU A 175 20.36 0.64 15.08
CA GLU A 175 21.03 -0.42 15.84
C GLU A 175 20.58 -0.48 17.31
N ASP A 176 19.96 0.59 17.82
CA ASP A 176 19.41 0.63 19.18
C ASP A 176 18.01 -0.01 19.25
N ILE A 177 17.37 -0.27 18.11
CA ILE A 177 15.96 -0.70 17.99
C ILE A 177 15.82 -2.03 17.25
N TRP A 178 16.64 -2.29 16.23
CA TRP A 178 16.58 -3.45 15.33
C TRP A 178 17.90 -4.20 15.29
#